data_AF-A0A6B3UHB5-F1
#
_entry.id   AF-A0A6B3UHB5-F1
#
_cell.length_a   1.000
_cell.length_b   1.000
_cell.length_c   1.000
_cell.angle_alpha   90.00
_cell.angle_beta   90.00
_cell.angle_gamma   90.00
#
_symmetry.space_group_name_H-M   'P 1'
#
loop_
_entity.id
_entity.type
_entity.pdbx_description
1 polymer ?
#
loop_
_entity_poly.entity_id
_entity_poly.type
_entity_poly.pdbx_seq_one_letter_code
_entity_poly.pdbx_strand_id
1 'polypeptide(L)' 'MTGKGRRDFQGKERIDLRDRHEVEYWAKRWHVSREQLTAAAHKTGPNVHDVAAELGKDLRS' A
#
# COMPACT_ATOMS: atom_id res chain seq x y z
N MET A 1 18.16 -21.91 13.08
CA MET A 1 16.76 -21.42 13.05
C MET A 1 16.78 -19.94 13.44
N THR A 2 16.02 -19.09 12.74
CA THR A 2 15.92 -17.62 12.87
C THR A 2 16.91 -16.79 12.06
N GLY A 3 16.77 -16.84 10.74
CA GLY A 3 17.22 -15.79 9.82
C GLY A 3 16.05 -14.89 9.44
N LYS A 4 15.48 -14.16 10.41
CA LYS A 4 14.37 -13.22 10.17
C LYS A 4 14.80 -11.87 10.74
N GLY A 5 15.16 -10.92 9.89
CA GLY A 5 15.44 -9.57 10.38
C GLY A 5 16.05 -8.57 9.41
N ARG A 6 16.79 -8.99 8.37
CA ARG A 6 17.39 -8.03 7.42
C ARG A 6 16.44 -7.62 6.28
N ARG A 7 15.27 -7.13 6.64
CA ARG A 7 14.47 -6.26 5.76
C ARG A 7 14.30 -4.92 6.48
N ASP A 8 15.45 -4.33 6.78
CA ASP A 8 15.54 -3.00 7.32
C ASP A 8 15.00 -2.01 6.27
N PHE A 9 13.80 -1.52 6.54
CA PHE A 9 13.51 -0.09 6.46
C PHE A 9 13.57 0.64 5.10
N GLN A 10 13.71 -0.01 3.96
CA GLN A 10 13.88 0.73 2.69
C GLN A 10 12.61 1.18 1.95
N GLY A 11 11.43 1.17 2.58
CA GLY A 11 10.21 1.63 1.88
C GLY A 11 8.92 1.63 2.71
N LYS A 12 8.96 2.13 3.96
CA LYS A 12 7.78 2.14 4.85
C LYS A 12 6.80 3.28 4.52
N GLU A 13 6.41 3.45 3.27
CA GLU A 13 5.10 4.06 3.01
C GLU A 13 4.07 2.96 3.24
N ARG A 14 3.43 3.00 4.40
CA ARG A 14 2.33 2.09 4.75
C ARG A 14 1.04 2.87 4.67
N ILE A 15 0.01 2.27 4.09
CA ILE A 15 -1.34 2.83 4.10
C ILE A 15 -1.99 2.43 5.41
N ASP A 16 -2.23 3.40 6.28
CA ASP A 16 -3.08 3.15 7.43
C ASP A 16 -4.56 3.18 7.00
N LEU A 17 -5.12 1.99 6.79
CA LEU A 17 -6.53 1.83 6.39
C LEU A 17 -7.51 2.30 7.48
N ARG A 18 -7.04 2.54 8.71
CA ARG A 18 -7.86 3.07 9.81
C ARG A 18 -7.95 4.59 9.72
N ASP A 19 -6.98 5.23 9.06
CA ASP A 19 -7.00 6.66 8.83
C ASP A 19 -7.74 6.98 7.53
N ARG A 20 -8.92 7.59 7.68
CA ARG A 20 -9.78 7.93 6.54
C ARG A 20 -9.09 8.92 5.60
N HIS A 21 -8.28 9.84 6.13
CA HIS A 21 -7.57 10.83 5.32
C HIS A 21 -6.49 10.16 4.48
N GLU A 22 -5.76 9.20 5.06
CA GLU A 22 -4.73 8.45 4.32
C GLU A 22 -5.37 7.61 3.20
N VAL A 23 -6.46 6.91 3.50
CA VAL A 23 -7.23 6.16 2.50
C VAL A 23 -7.75 7.08 1.38
N GLU A 24 -8.28 8.26 1.71
CA GLU A 24 -8.76 9.22 0.72
C GLU A 24 -7.62 9.83 -0.11
N TYR A 25 -6.45 10.06 0.49
CA TYR A 25 -5.25 10.52 -0.19
C TYR A 25 -4.77 9.50 -1.23
N TRP A 26 -4.62 8.24 -0.85
CA TRP A 26 -4.17 7.17 -1.76
C TRP A 26 -5.20 6.84 -2.83
N ALA A 27 -6.48 6.80 -2.47
CA ALA A 27 -7.58 6.64 -3.41
C ALA A 27 -7.55 7.73 -4.50
N LYS A 28 -7.34 8.99 -4.11
CA LYS A 28 -7.22 10.12 -5.05
C LYS A 28 -5.94 10.04 -5.88
N ARG A 29 -4.81 9.67 -5.27
CA ARG A 29 -3.50 9.58 -5.95
C ARG A 29 -3.46 8.49 -7.01
N TRP A 30 -4.13 7.37 -6.77
CA TRP A 30 -4.20 6.25 -7.72
C TRP A 30 -5.46 6.23 -8.57
N HIS A 31 -6.38 7.18 -8.36
CA HIS A 31 -7.68 7.21 -9.02
C HIS A 31 -8.48 5.90 -8.82
N VAL A 32 -8.41 5.34 -7.62
CA VAL A 32 -9.11 4.10 -7.25
C VAL A 32 -10.13 4.34 -6.14
N SER A 33 -11.09 3.44 -6.01
CA SER A 33 -12.04 3.46 -4.89
C SER A 33 -11.39 2.98 -3.58
N ARG A 34 -11.91 3.46 -2.44
CA ARG A 34 -11.45 3.03 -1.10
C ARG A 34 -11.57 1.52 -0.90
N GLU A 35 -12.59 0.90 -1.48
CA GLU A 35 -12.81 -0.54 -1.45
C GLU A 35 -11.71 -1.28 -2.24
N GLN A 36 -11.32 -0.72 -3.38
CA GLN A 36 -10.28 -1.28 -4.25
C GLN A 36 -8.89 -1.15 -3.60
N LEU A 37 -8.64 -0.01 -2.94
CA LEU A 37 -7.46 0.22 -2.12
C LEU A 37 -7.38 -0.77 -0.95
N THR A 38 -8.48 -0.92 -0.21
CA THR A 38 -8.58 -1.84 0.93
C THR A 38 -8.43 -3.29 0.50
N ALA A 39 -9.03 -3.70 -0.62
CA ALA A 39 -8.91 -5.04 -1.16
C ALA A 39 -7.47 -5.38 -1.56
N ALA A 40 -6.79 -4.46 -2.25
CA ALA A 40 -5.38 -4.62 -2.61
C ALA A 40 -4.49 -4.67 -1.37
N ALA A 41 -4.71 -3.78 -0.39
CA ALA A 41 -3.98 -3.77 0.88
C ALA A 41 -4.26 -5.00 1.75
N HIS A 42 -5.44 -5.61 1.66
CA HIS A 42 -5.73 -6.89 2.32
C HIS A 42 -5.00 -8.07 1.65
N LYS A 43 -4.78 -7.99 0.34
CA LYS A 43 -4.13 -9.05 -0.45
C LYS A 43 -2.60 -9.01 -0.36
N THR A 44 -2.00 -7.82 -0.44
CA THR A 44 -0.54 -7.64 -0.46
C THR A 44 0.04 -7.12 0.87
N GLY A 45 -0.82 -6.60 1.75
CA GLY A 45 -0.46 -5.95 3.00
C GLY A 45 -0.51 -4.43 2.89
N PRO A 46 -0.38 -3.70 4.01
CA PRO A 46 -0.52 -2.25 4.05
C PRO A 46 0.66 -1.52 3.39
N ASN A 47 1.52 -2.17 2.61
CA ASN A 47 2.68 -1.50 2.00
C ASN A 47 2.26 -0.84 0.69
N VAL A 48 2.49 0.47 0.57
CA VAL A 48 2.13 1.27 -0.61
C VAL A 48 2.68 0.70 -1.91
N HIS A 49 3.94 0.25 -1.92
CA HIS A 49 4.56 -0.34 -3.12
C HIS A 49 3.84 -1.60 -3.60
N ASP A 50 3.48 -2.48 -2.66
CA ASP A 50 2.78 -3.74 -2.93
C ASP A 50 1.34 -3.49 -3.38
N VAL A 51 0.66 -2.52 -2.76
CA VAL A 51 -0.69 -2.09 -3.16
C VAL A 51 -0.68 -1.43 -4.53
N ALA A 52 0.29 -0.55 -4.80
CA ALA A 52 0.49 0.08 -6.10
C ALA A 52 0.75 -0.95 -7.21
N ALA A 53 1.61 -1.94 -6.92
CA ALA A 53 1.92 -3.04 -7.83
C ALA A 53 0.68 -3.90 -8.12
N GLU A 54 -0.11 -4.24 -7.10
CA GLU A 54 -1.37 -4.98 -7.26
C GLU A 54 -2.40 -4.18 -8.08
N LEU A 55 -2.47 -2.87 -7.87
CA LEU A 55 -3.36 -1.98 -8.63
C LEU A 55 -2.83 -1.68 -10.04
N GLY A 56 -1.63 -2.13 -10.40
CA GLY A 56 -0.97 -1.80 -11.68
C GLY A 56 -0.70 -0.30 -11.83
N LYS A 57 -0.72 0.45 -10.72
CA LYS A 57 -0.46 1.89 -10.66
C LYS A 57 0.99 2.09 -10.26
N ASP A 58 1.89 1.78 -11.19
CA ASP A 58 3.30 2.11 -11.02
C ASP A 58 3.44 3.63 -10.84
N LEU A 59 4.23 4.05 -9.84
CA LEU A 59 4.52 5.46 -9.49
C LEU A 59 5.29 6.22 -10.59
N ARG A 60 5.30 5.71 -11.83
CA ARG A 60 6.15 6.15 -12.95
C ARG A 60 5.39 6.56 -14.22
N SER A 61 4.06 6.72 -14.18
CA SER A 61 3.28 7.29 -15.30
C SER A 61 2.63 8.62 -14.92
#